data_AF-A0A1G0LAV3-F1
#
_entry.id   AF-A0A1G0LAV3-F1
#
_cell.length_a   1.000
_cell.length_b   1.000
_cell.length_c   1.000
_cell.angle_alpha   90.00
_cell.angle_beta   90.00
_cell.angle_gamma   90.00
#
_symmetry.space_group_name_H-M   'P 1'
#
loop_
_entity.id
_entity.type
_entity.pdbx_description
1 polymer ?
#
loop_
_entity_poly.entity_id
_entity_poly.type
_entity_poly.pdbx_seq_one_letter_code
_entity_poly.pdbx_strand_id
1 'polypeptide(L)'
;QADGGTNIAGALDAALSATVAEERLPLVLFLTDGLPSVGEQAPERIAQNAGARIGRSRIFTFGVGHDVNTYLLDRLAQEGRGTAEYVAPEANVEAAVGALLNKIRHPALANLRIEHAPVELVQTYPSRLPDVFFGEELVIFGRYHGTGGGEIVVSGQRGGRTERFTARAVFPASARENEFIPRLWASRRIGELTRQIRIEGASQNLVQEVRDLGLRYGILTEYTSYLVQEPVTSTAQLQTMRQVMPNQAAPAAPRAQTGAGAFNSARSSSAMMGAGSLAAADAAAEARIGELGAGRGTALSDMRRVHGRLFVKIGEVWTDAAHQDSLRVIEVAPFSEAYFQLVRALPALAQYLRLGDEVLVAGRRASIKVTASGTTAWRAGQLDAVVRAFRGA
;
A
#
# COMPACT_ATOMS: atom_id res chain seq x y z
N GLN A 1 21.71 4.35 -31.82
CA GLN A 1 22.91 3.51 -31.55
C GLN A 1 23.56 3.91 -30.21
N ALA A 2 23.12 3.26 -29.05
CA ALA A 2 23.52 3.43 -27.64
C ALA A 2 25.02 3.19 -27.46
N ASP A 3 25.95 4.10 -27.66
CA ASP A 3 27.38 4.26 -27.34
C ASP A 3 27.74 3.59 -26.01
N GLY A 4 27.15 2.46 -25.59
CA GLY A 4 27.55 1.40 -24.66
C GLY A 4 27.71 1.90 -23.23
N GLY A 5 27.33 3.23 -22.79
CA GLY A 5 27.42 3.65 -21.40
C GLY A 5 26.21 4.46 -20.96
N THR A 6 25.87 4.41 -19.66
CA THR A 6 24.73 5.13 -19.08
C THR A 6 25.24 6.28 -18.19
N ASN A 7 25.23 7.57 -18.81
CA ASN A 7 25.64 8.75 -18.04
C ASN A 7 24.44 9.44 -17.40
N ILE A 8 24.03 8.92 -16.23
CA ILE A 8 22.82 9.41 -15.56
C ILE A 8 23.09 10.82 -15.01
N ALA A 9 24.22 11.08 -14.41
CA ALA A 9 24.53 12.40 -13.83
C ALA A 9 24.51 13.48 -14.91
N GLY A 10 25.13 13.20 -15.99
CA GLY A 10 25.14 14.18 -17.09
C GLY A 10 23.74 14.50 -17.61
N ALA A 11 22.94 13.45 -17.79
CA ALA A 11 21.55 13.66 -18.25
C ALA A 11 20.77 14.54 -17.28
N LEU A 12 20.94 14.24 -15.99
CA LEU A 12 20.21 15.04 -14.99
C LEU A 12 20.71 16.49 -15.00
N ASP A 13 22.00 16.64 -15.19
CA ASP A 13 22.54 18.00 -15.27
C ASP A 13 21.94 18.78 -16.44
N ALA A 14 21.91 18.15 -17.44
CA ALA A 14 21.35 18.81 -18.63
C ALA A 14 19.89 19.17 -18.45
N ALA A 15 19.17 18.24 -17.91
CA ALA A 15 17.73 18.48 -17.74
C ALA A 15 17.45 19.57 -16.71
N LEU A 16 18.25 19.63 -15.66
CA LEU A 16 17.93 20.54 -14.54
C LEU A 16 18.53 21.93 -14.80
N SER A 17 19.29 22.07 -15.81
CA SER A 17 19.87 23.39 -16.14
C SER A 17 18.96 24.18 -17.07
N ALA A 18 17.91 23.53 -17.52
CA ALA A 18 17.00 24.24 -18.43
C ALA A 18 16.24 25.34 -17.69
N THR A 19 16.18 26.54 -18.33
CA THR A 19 15.42 27.65 -17.73
C THR A 19 13.94 27.56 -18.13
N VAL A 20 13.13 27.53 -17.14
CA VAL A 20 11.68 27.48 -17.37
C VAL A 20 11.02 28.72 -16.79
N ALA A 21 10.03 29.28 -17.58
CA ALA A 21 9.31 30.47 -17.11
C ALA A 21 8.83 30.30 -15.66
N GLU A 22 8.80 31.38 -14.90
CA GLU A 22 8.47 31.36 -13.46
C GLU A 22 7.03 30.91 -13.22
N GLU A 23 6.19 31.06 -14.15
CA GLU A 23 4.77 30.73 -13.96
C GLU A 23 4.49 29.26 -14.28
N ARG A 24 5.58 28.58 -14.79
CA ARG A 24 5.38 27.17 -15.14
C ARG A 24 6.14 26.27 -14.17
N LEU A 25 5.53 25.15 -13.95
CA LEU A 25 6.19 24.15 -13.11
C LEU A 25 7.04 23.19 -13.95
N PRO A 26 8.42 23.22 -13.78
CA PRO A 26 9.27 22.30 -14.55
C PRO A 26 9.15 20.85 -14.07
N LEU A 27 8.80 20.02 -15.03
CA LEU A 27 8.67 18.58 -14.70
C LEU A 27 9.74 17.78 -15.45
N VAL A 28 10.47 16.96 -14.68
CA VAL A 28 11.49 16.09 -15.28
C VAL A 28 11.05 14.64 -15.15
N LEU A 29 10.86 14.06 -16.31
CA LEU A 29 10.60 12.62 -16.35
C LEU A 29 11.88 11.86 -16.68
N PHE A 30 12.33 11.09 -15.61
CA PHE A 30 13.60 10.37 -15.78
C PHE A 30 13.34 8.87 -15.94
N LEU A 31 13.88 8.30 -17.04
CA LEU A 31 13.68 6.87 -17.32
C LEU A 31 15.03 6.18 -17.51
N THR A 32 15.10 4.94 -16.86
CA THR A 32 16.35 4.20 -17.05
C THR A 32 16.09 2.69 -16.97
N ASP A 33 16.86 1.93 -17.70
CA ASP A 33 16.78 0.46 -17.58
C ASP A 33 18.10 -0.12 -17.10
N GLY A 34 19.00 0.82 -16.67
CA GLY A 34 20.31 0.30 -16.29
C GLY A 34 21.01 1.17 -15.26
N LEU A 35 22.20 0.75 -14.90
CA LEU A 35 23.00 1.42 -13.87
C LEU A 35 23.91 2.48 -14.49
N PRO A 36 24.15 3.55 -13.66
CA PRO A 36 25.13 4.50 -14.17
C PRO A 36 26.48 3.84 -14.50
N SER A 37 27.01 4.12 -15.76
CA SER A 37 28.27 3.46 -16.13
C SER A 37 29.29 4.48 -16.65
N VAL A 38 28.87 5.64 -16.91
CA VAL A 38 29.74 6.71 -17.38
C VAL A 38 29.57 7.94 -16.50
N GLY A 39 30.66 8.74 -16.25
CA GLY A 39 30.61 9.91 -15.36
C GLY A 39 30.53 9.53 -13.90
N GLU A 40 29.79 10.48 -13.12
CA GLU A 40 29.56 10.15 -11.70
C GLU A 40 28.68 8.91 -11.55
N GLN A 41 29.06 7.92 -10.83
CA GLN A 41 28.36 6.64 -10.78
C GLN A 41 27.84 6.35 -9.37
N ALA A 42 28.34 7.19 -8.45
CA ALA A 42 27.85 6.99 -7.07
C ALA A 42 26.42 7.53 -6.91
N PRO A 43 25.47 6.59 -6.58
CA PRO A 43 24.05 6.98 -6.50
C PRO A 43 23.82 8.15 -5.55
N GLU A 44 24.42 8.07 -4.38
CA GLU A 44 24.18 9.17 -3.41
C GLU A 44 24.71 10.50 -3.94
N ARG A 45 25.85 10.51 -4.48
CA ARG A 45 26.39 11.76 -5.03
C ARG A 45 25.55 12.26 -6.20
N ILE A 46 25.13 11.37 -7.05
CA ILE A 46 24.26 11.77 -8.17
C ILE A 46 23.00 12.44 -7.63
N ALA A 47 22.35 11.79 -6.68
CA ALA A 47 21.10 12.35 -6.10
C ALA A 47 21.36 13.69 -5.43
N GLN A 48 22.47 13.82 -4.66
CA GLN A 48 22.79 15.09 -3.97
C GLN A 48 23.01 16.20 -4.98
N ASN A 49 23.78 15.85 -6.00
CA ASN A 49 24.00 16.87 -7.04
C ASN A 49 22.69 17.31 -7.69
N ALA A 50 21.87 16.34 -8.05
CA ALA A 50 20.56 16.69 -8.61
C ALA A 50 19.74 17.55 -7.64
N GLY A 51 19.74 17.16 -6.39
CA GLY A 51 19.02 17.94 -5.37
C GLY A 51 19.48 19.37 -5.28
N ALA A 52 20.76 19.58 -5.37
CA ALA A 52 21.32 20.94 -5.26
C ALA A 52 20.90 21.81 -6.44
N ARG A 53 20.39 21.20 -7.47
CA ARG A 53 20.07 21.97 -8.68
C ARG A 53 18.58 21.93 -8.98
N ILE A 54 17.92 21.22 -8.20
CA ILE A 54 16.54 20.84 -8.55
C ILE A 54 15.64 22.07 -8.55
N GLY A 55 16.02 23.16 -7.76
CA GLY A 55 15.14 24.34 -7.69
C GLY A 55 13.67 23.97 -7.51
N ARG A 56 12.74 24.46 -8.49
CA ARG A 56 11.28 24.25 -8.41
C ARG A 56 10.89 23.01 -9.23
N SER A 57 11.88 22.36 -9.80
CA SER A 57 11.58 21.23 -10.68
C SER A 57 11.08 20.02 -9.89
N ARG A 58 10.24 19.26 -10.57
CA ARG A 58 9.82 17.96 -10.04
C ARG A 58 10.46 16.84 -10.86
N ILE A 59 10.88 15.79 -10.09
CA ILE A 59 11.49 14.68 -10.83
C ILE A 59 10.67 13.42 -10.57
N PHE A 60 10.21 12.85 -11.71
CA PHE A 60 9.53 11.55 -11.65
C PHE A 60 10.41 10.49 -12.31
N THR A 61 10.59 9.38 -11.55
CA THR A 61 11.55 8.40 -12.07
C THR A 61 10.83 7.10 -12.45
N PHE A 62 11.39 6.46 -13.56
CA PHE A 62 10.92 5.15 -14.00
C PHE A 62 12.11 4.18 -14.10
N GLY A 63 11.97 3.18 -13.32
CA GLY A 63 12.92 2.09 -13.51
C GLY A 63 12.34 0.91 -14.27
N VAL A 64 13.03 0.57 -15.40
CA VAL A 64 12.48 -0.49 -16.24
C VAL A 64 13.39 -1.72 -16.15
N GLY A 65 12.79 -2.76 -15.73
CA GLY A 65 13.60 -3.98 -15.60
C GLY A 65 14.30 -4.09 -14.25
N HIS A 66 15.02 -5.23 -14.09
CA HIS A 66 15.60 -5.51 -12.77
C HIS A 66 17.02 -4.97 -12.66
N ASP A 67 17.50 -4.34 -13.76
CA ASP A 67 18.89 -3.87 -13.71
C ASP A 67 18.94 -2.36 -13.48
N VAL A 68 18.18 -1.94 -12.54
CA VAL A 68 18.19 -0.50 -12.20
C VAL A 68 18.61 -0.35 -10.74
N ASN A 69 19.09 0.83 -10.50
CA ASN A 69 19.43 1.14 -9.09
C ASN A 69 18.24 1.77 -8.37
N THR A 70 17.47 0.99 -7.59
CA THR A 70 16.22 1.45 -6.96
C THR A 70 16.50 2.51 -5.90
N TYR A 71 17.63 2.40 -5.29
CA TYR A 71 18.03 3.45 -4.33
C TYR A 71 18.17 4.80 -5.01
N LEU A 72 18.92 4.86 -6.02
CA LEU A 72 19.12 6.13 -6.74
C LEU A 72 17.80 6.71 -7.22
N LEU A 73 16.91 5.89 -7.80
CA LEU A 73 15.61 6.37 -8.33
C LEU A 73 14.74 6.92 -7.21
N ASP A 74 14.72 6.24 -6.10
CA ASP A 74 13.91 6.74 -4.96
C ASP A 74 14.46 8.04 -4.41
N ARG A 75 15.79 8.11 -4.35
CA ARG A 75 16.40 9.35 -3.85
C ARG A 75 16.10 10.52 -4.77
N LEU A 76 16.16 10.27 -6.06
CA LEU A 76 15.87 11.35 -7.02
C LEU A 76 14.43 11.80 -6.90
N ALA A 77 13.54 10.84 -6.82
CA ALA A 77 12.11 11.17 -6.67
C ALA A 77 11.87 11.98 -5.40
N GLN A 78 12.58 11.55 -4.32
CA GLN A 78 12.43 12.29 -3.05
C GLN A 78 12.95 13.72 -3.18
N GLU A 79 14.06 13.86 -3.81
CA GLU A 79 14.63 15.21 -3.96
C GLU A 79 13.77 16.08 -4.86
N GLY A 80 13.09 15.46 -5.78
CA GLY A 80 12.34 16.22 -6.80
C GLY A 80 10.86 16.32 -6.46
N ARG A 81 10.43 15.87 -5.27
CA ARG A 81 9.03 15.90 -4.85
C ARG A 81 8.13 15.18 -5.86
N GLY A 82 8.73 14.16 -6.48
CA GLY A 82 7.95 13.31 -7.37
C GLY A 82 7.81 11.88 -6.85
N THR A 83 7.46 11.01 -7.82
CA THR A 83 7.29 9.60 -7.42
C THR A 83 8.19 8.71 -8.29
N ALA A 84 8.49 7.58 -7.66
CA ALA A 84 9.24 6.56 -8.42
C ALA A 84 8.31 5.43 -8.84
N GLU A 85 8.42 5.09 -10.13
CA GLU A 85 7.62 3.97 -10.66
C GLU A 85 8.56 2.90 -11.26
N TYR A 86 8.20 1.65 -10.87
CA TYR A 86 9.03 0.53 -11.35
C TYR A 86 8.21 -0.37 -12.27
N VAL A 87 8.78 -0.54 -13.44
CA VAL A 87 8.04 -1.28 -14.48
C VAL A 87 8.78 -2.60 -14.76
N ALA A 88 8.00 -3.71 -14.52
CA ALA A 88 8.61 -5.03 -14.75
C ALA A 88 8.94 -5.24 -16.23
N PRO A 89 9.92 -6.11 -16.54
CA PRO A 89 10.38 -6.31 -17.92
C PRO A 89 9.24 -6.75 -18.84
N GLU A 90 8.28 -7.43 -18.36
CA GLU A 90 7.18 -7.95 -19.21
C GLU A 90 6.05 -6.94 -19.31
N ALA A 91 6.14 -5.92 -18.49
CA ALA A 91 5.05 -4.93 -18.45
C ALA A 91 5.21 -3.91 -19.58
N ASN A 92 4.08 -3.24 -19.90
CA ASN A 92 4.07 -2.23 -20.98
C ASN A 92 4.57 -0.87 -20.47
N VAL A 93 5.77 -0.52 -20.83
CA VAL A 93 6.40 0.73 -20.35
C VAL A 93 5.64 1.93 -20.91
N GLU A 94 5.18 1.80 -22.17
CA GLU A 94 4.44 2.91 -22.80
C GLU A 94 3.16 3.23 -22.03
N ALA A 95 2.57 2.16 -21.62
CA ALA A 95 1.32 2.38 -20.86
C ALA A 95 1.62 3.09 -19.53
N ALA A 96 2.67 2.65 -18.88
CA ALA A 96 3.03 3.27 -17.59
C ALA A 96 3.42 4.74 -17.74
N VAL A 97 4.22 5.00 -18.71
CA VAL A 97 4.65 6.39 -18.94
C VAL A 97 3.46 7.23 -19.38
N GLY A 98 2.66 6.67 -20.33
CA GLY A 98 1.44 7.39 -20.75
C GLY A 98 0.52 7.75 -19.60
N ALA A 99 0.32 6.77 -18.73
CA ALA A 99 -0.56 7.04 -17.57
C ALA A 99 -0.03 8.19 -16.73
N LEU A 100 1.25 8.25 -16.52
CA LEU A 100 1.81 9.35 -15.71
C LEU A 100 1.71 10.69 -16.44
N LEU A 101 2.03 10.68 -17.70
CA LEU A 101 1.97 11.94 -18.45
C LEU A 101 0.56 12.51 -18.46
N ASN A 102 -0.37 11.57 -18.57
CA ASN A 102 -1.76 12.04 -18.52
C ASN A 102 -2.11 12.66 -17.16
N LYS A 103 -1.38 12.18 -16.23
CA LYS A 103 -1.68 12.62 -14.86
C LYS A 103 -1.01 13.95 -14.54
N ILE A 104 0.16 14.23 -15.15
CA ILE A 104 0.95 15.35 -14.61
C ILE A 104 0.95 16.49 -15.62
N ARG A 105 0.12 16.36 -16.69
CA ARG A 105 0.17 17.28 -17.82
C ARG A 105 -0.32 18.67 -17.42
N HIS A 106 -1.24 18.66 -16.46
CA HIS A 106 -1.80 19.98 -16.10
C HIS A 106 -1.82 20.16 -14.59
N PRO A 107 -0.64 20.84 -14.10
CA PRO A 107 -0.65 21.06 -12.65
C PRO A 107 -1.77 22.01 -12.22
N ALA A 108 -2.51 21.50 -11.23
CA ALA A 108 -3.62 22.34 -10.72
C ALA A 108 -3.15 23.20 -9.55
N LEU A 109 -2.48 22.66 -8.56
CA LEU A 109 -1.96 23.37 -7.39
C LEU A 109 -0.59 22.82 -7.02
N ALA A 110 0.34 23.70 -6.83
CA ALA A 110 1.67 23.29 -6.36
C ALA A 110 1.93 23.78 -4.94
N ASN A 111 2.82 23.16 -4.29
CA ASN A 111 3.31 23.55 -2.96
C ASN A 111 2.19 23.56 -1.93
N LEU A 112 1.55 22.47 -1.90
CA LEU A 112 0.41 22.35 -0.97
C LEU A 112 0.89 22.26 0.47
N ARG A 113 0.00 22.85 1.32
CA ARG A 113 0.28 22.79 2.77
C ARG A 113 -1.04 22.79 3.54
N ILE A 114 -0.97 21.96 4.61
CA ILE A 114 -2.09 22.08 5.57
C ILE A 114 -1.79 23.22 6.55
N GLU A 115 -2.53 24.34 6.48
CA GLU A 115 -2.24 25.57 7.23
C GLU A 115 -2.83 25.53 8.63
N HIS A 116 -3.99 24.90 8.62
CA HIS A 116 -4.68 24.90 9.93
C HIS A 116 -5.57 23.67 10.06
N ALA A 117 -5.55 23.08 11.31
CA ALA A 117 -6.52 22.04 11.71
C ALA A 117 -6.91 22.20 13.17
N PRO A 118 -8.19 21.88 13.45
CA PRO A 118 -8.67 22.09 14.83
C PRO A 118 -8.05 21.08 15.80
N VAL A 119 -7.29 20.16 15.28
CA VAL A 119 -6.59 19.17 16.11
C VAL A 119 -5.12 19.12 15.68
N GLU A 120 -4.35 18.39 16.53
CA GLU A 120 -2.95 18.16 16.16
C GLU A 120 -2.82 16.94 15.25
N LEU A 121 -2.45 17.25 13.96
CA LEU A 121 -2.27 16.14 13.01
C LEU A 121 -0.87 15.55 13.14
N VAL A 122 -0.78 14.22 13.21
CA VAL A 122 0.52 13.55 13.34
C VAL A 122 0.55 12.36 12.37
N GLN A 123 1.73 12.10 11.93
CA GLN A 123 1.94 10.95 11.03
C GLN A 123 1.03 11.02 9.81
N THR A 124 1.16 12.14 9.11
CA THR A 124 0.37 12.37 7.89
C THR A 124 1.16 11.93 6.66
N TYR A 125 0.37 11.28 5.78
CA TYR A 125 1.01 10.80 4.56
C TYR A 125 0.16 11.15 3.34
N PRO A 126 0.89 11.47 2.26
CA PRO A 126 2.35 11.53 2.17
C PRO A 126 2.95 12.57 3.11
N SER A 127 4.25 12.32 3.58
CA SER A 127 4.91 13.23 4.53
C SER A 127 5.15 14.60 3.93
N ARG A 128 5.38 14.56 2.69
CA ARG A 128 5.41 15.82 1.93
C ARG A 128 4.30 15.85 0.89
N LEU A 129 3.48 16.95 1.00
CA LEU A 129 2.33 16.99 0.10
C LEU A 129 2.76 17.26 -1.34
N PRO A 130 2.27 16.32 -2.22
CA PRO A 130 2.60 16.51 -3.63
C PRO A 130 1.75 17.59 -4.29
N ASP A 131 2.20 17.89 -5.53
CA ASP A 131 1.34 18.79 -6.31
C ASP A 131 0.07 18.06 -6.76
N VAL A 132 -0.97 18.89 -6.98
CA VAL A 132 -2.23 18.30 -7.43
C VAL A 132 -2.45 18.71 -8.89
N PHE A 133 -2.77 17.67 -9.69
CA PHE A 133 -3.00 17.90 -11.13
C PHE A 133 -4.47 17.75 -11.46
N PHE A 134 -4.91 18.40 -12.57
CA PHE A 134 -6.32 18.30 -12.95
C PHE A 134 -6.71 16.83 -13.18
N GLY A 135 -7.92 16.48 -12.55
CA GLY A 135 -8.41 15.12 -12.74
C GLY A 135 -7.91 14.16 -11.67
N GLU A 136 -7.03 14.78 -10.77
CA GLU A 136 -6.51 13.94 -9.68
C GLU A 136 -7.19 14.27 -8.36
N GLU A 137 -7.20 13.19 -7.60
CA GLU A 137 -7.61 13.36 -6.19
C GLU A 137 -6.42 13.10 -5.26
N LEU A 138 -6.20 14.17 -4.36
CA LEU A 138 -5.17 13.94 -3.34
C LEU A 138 -5.81 13.42 -2.05
N VAL A 139 -5.31 12.23 -1.67
CA VAL A 139 -5.82 11.65 -0.42
C VAL A 139 -4.70 11.66 0.64
N ILE A 140 -5.12 12.23 1.81
CA ILE A 140 -4.14 12.30 2.90
C ILE A 140 -4.67 11.51 4.09
N PHE A 141 -3.77 10.65 4.51
CA PHE A 141 -4.12 9.95 5.75
C PHE A 141 -3.22 10.41 6.90
N GLY A 142 -3.92 10.51 8.09
CA GLY A 142 -3.12 10.92 9.25
C GLY A 142 -3.77 10.55 10.57
N ARG A 143 -2.89 10.63 11.55
CA ARG A 143 -3.39 10.51 12.92
C ARG A 143 -3.49 11.89 13.59
N TYR A 144 -4.40 11.82 14.62
CA TYR A 144 -4.52 13.14 15.27
C TYR A 144 -4.67 12.97 16.77
N HIS A 145 -4.17 14.01 17.51
CA HIS A 145 -4.46 14.15 18.95
C HIS A 145 -5.50 15.24 19.19
N GLY A 146 -6.43 14.97 20.15
CA GLY A 146 -7.48 15.95 20.48
C GLY A 146 -8.83 15.56 19.90
N THR A 147 -9.92 16.20 20.37
CA THR A 147 -11.28 16.02 19.87
C THR A 147 -11.93 17.38 19.58
N GLY A 148 -12.86 17.40 18.62
CA GLY A 148 -13.57 18.66 18.34
C GLY A 148 -13.94 18.79 16.88
N GLY A 149 -14.54 19.88 16.55
CA GLY A 149 -14.94 20.23 15.19
C GLY A 149 -14.52 21.63 14.81
N GLY A 150 -14.09 21.75 13.58
CA GLY A 150 -13.74 23.09 13.09
C GLY A 150 -13.27 23.05 11.64
N GLU A 151 -12.56 24.18 11.37
CA GLU A 151 -12.16 24.32 9.96
C GLU A 151 -10.76 23.72 9.74
N ILE A 152 -10.69 23.03 8.59
CA ILE A 152 -9.37 22.68 8.06
C ILE A 152 -9.05 23.55 6.85
N VAL A 153 -7.77 24.08 6.91
CA VAL A 153 -7.39 24.99 5.82
C VAL A 153 -6.19 24.40 5.08
N VAL A 154 -6.39 24.24 3.82
CA VAL A 154 -5.29 23.80 2.94
C VAL A 154 -4.97 24.91 1.93
N SER A 155 -3.63 25.08 1.73
CA SER A 155 -3.25 26.09 0.75
C SER A 155 -2.35 25.48 -0.32
N GLY A 156 -2.30 26.16 -1.48
CA GLY A 156 -1.43 25.79 -2.61
C GLY A 156 -1.19 26.96 -3.55
N GLN A 157 -0.28 26.73 -4.58
CA GLN A 157 0.10 27.81 -5.50
C GLN A 157 -0.43 27.50 -6.91
N ARG A 158 -1.01 28.49 -7.55
CA ARG A 158 -1.46 28.43 -8.94
C ARG A 158 -1.13 29.73 -9.67
N GLY A 159 -0.35 29.60 -10.71
CA GLY A 159 0.00 30.79 -11.49
C GLY A 159 0.67 31.87 -10.66
N GLY A 160 1.48 31.47 -9.57
CA GLY A 160 2.22 32.42 -8.73
C GLY A 160 1.38 32.99 -7.60
N ARG A 161 0.15 32.55 -7.51
CA ARG A 161 -0.75 33.04 -6.45
C ARG A 161 -1.06 31.91 -5.46
N THR A 162 -1.26 32.42 -4.20
CA THR A 162 -1.62 31.43 -3.19
C THR A 162 -3.15 31.31 -3.10
N GLU A 163 -3.58 30.05 -3.15
CA GLU A 163 -5.01 29.79 -2.97
C GLU A 163 -5.27 28.99 -1.70
N ARG A 164 -6.47 29.35 -1.05
CA ARG A 164 -6.80 28.66 0.20
C ARG A 164 -8.16 28.00 0.10
N PHE A 165 -8.13 26.76 0.65
CA PHE A 165 -9.38 25.99 0.71
C PHE A 165 -9.73 25.63 2.15
N THR A 166 -11.07 25.83 2.43
CA THR A 166 -11.51 25.57 3.81
C THR A 166 -12.66 24.58 3.83
N ALA A 167 -12.46 23.63 4.76
CA ALA A 167 -13.56 22.68 4.97
C ALA A 167 -13.78 22.44 6.46
N ARG A 168 -15.09 22.10 6.73
CA ARG A 168 -15.39 21.76 8.14
C ARG A 168 -15.29 20.26 8.36
N ALA A 169 -14.64 19.93 9.54
CA ALA A 169 -14.50 18.51 9.86
C ALA A 169 -14.67 18.28 11.36
N VAL A 170 -15.18 17.07 11.63
CA VAL A 170 -15.33 16.67 13.04
C VAL A 170 -14.30 15.59 13.37
N PHE A 171 -13.74 15.77 14.62
CA PHE A 171 -12.72 14.82 15.08
C PHE A 171 -13.15 14.20 16.40
N PRO A 172 -13.87 13.15 16.26
CA PRO A 172 -14.38 12.51 17.48
C PRO A 172 -13.30 11.72 18.22
N ALA A 173 -13.62 11.43 19.52
CA ALA A 173 -12.69 10.58 20.27
C ALA A 173 -12.66 9.16 19.72
N SER A 174 -13.90 8.72 19.23
CA SER A 174 -14.00 7.38 18.63
C SER A 174 -15.10 7.34 17.57
N ALA A 175 -14.68 6.64 16.49
CA ALA A 175 -15.67 6.46 15.42
C ALA A 175 -15.58 5.05 14.85
N ARG A 176 -16.77 4.46 14.57
CA ARG A 176 -16.74 3.07 14.08
C ARG A 176 -17.20 2.99 12.63
N GLU A 177 -17.50 4.05 12.10
CA GLU A 177 -18.16 4.06 10.79
C GLU A 177 -17.11 3.89 9.67
N ASN A 178 -15.86 4.08 9.97
CA ASN A 178 -14.84 4.05 8.91
C ASN A 178 -13.64 3.20 9.34
N GLU A 179 -13.90 1.90 9.52
CA GLU A 179 -12.89 0.99 10.09
C GLU A 179 -11.82 0.65 9.06
N PHE A 180 -12.11 1.04 7.83
CA PHE A 180 -11.13 0.74 6.76
C PHE A 180 -10.01 1.78 6.73
N ILE A 181 -10.19 2.96 7.34
CA ILE A 181 -9.27 4.09 7.23
C ILE A 181 -7.95 3.75 7.94
N PRO A 182 -8.00 3.20 9.16
CA PRO A 182 -6.73 2.87 9.83
C PRO A 182 -5.84 1.94 8.99
N ARG A 183 -6.42 1.07 8.37
CA ARG A 183 -5.63 0.17 7.53
C ARG A 183 -4.98 0.92 6.37
N LEU A 184 -5.75 1.75 5.67
CA LEU A 184 -5.17 2.54 4.57
C LEU A 184 -4.02 3.42 5.08
N TRP A 185 -4.28 3.93 6.30
CA TRP A 185 -3.18 4.71 6.90
C TRP A 185 -1.95 3.83 7.13
N ALA A 186 -2.19 2.64 7.71
CA ALA A 186 -1.08 1.73 8.04
C ALA A 186 -0.32 1.32 6.76
N SER A 187 -1.06 1.06 5.71
CA SER A 187 -0.42 0.67 4.44
C SER A 187 0.54 1.76 3.95
N ARG A 188 0.10 3.05 4.03
CA ARG A 188 0.98 4.15 3.57
C ARG A 188 2.19 4.30 4.48
N ARG A 189 1.94 4.13 5.76
CA ARG A 189 3.06 4.26 6.70
C ARG A 189 4.08 3.13 6.49
N ILE A 190 3.55 1.92 6.29
CA ILE A 190 4.47 0.80 6.07
C ILE A 190 5.27 1.04 4.78
N GLY A 191 4.57 1.46 3.73
CA GLY A 191 5.30 1.82 2.51
C GLY A 191 6.40 2.84 2.73
N GLU A 192 6.13 3.85 3.50
CA GLU A 192 7.11 4.90 3.78
C GLU A 192 8.29 4.36 4.60
N LEU A 193 7.95 3.62 5.60
CA LEU A 193 9.01 3.06 6.46
C LEU A 193 9.92 2.13 5.66
N THR A 194 9.26 1.35 4.80
CA THR A 194 10.05 0.41 3.99
C THR A 194 10.98 1.17 3.04
N ARG A 195 10.42 2.21 2.42
CA ARG A 195 11.29 3.05 1.57
C ARG A 195 12.42 3.66 2.39
N GLN A 196 12.09 4.17 3.61
CA GLN A 196 13.11 4.78 4.48
C GLN A 196 14.19 3.75 4.83
N ILE A 197 13.82 2.60 5.15
CA ILE A 197 14.78 1.54 5.49
C ILE A 197 15.69 1.28 4.29
N ARG A 198 15.16 1.38 3.09
CA ARG A 198 15.96 1.12 1.89
C ARG A 198 16.94 2.25 1.63
N ILE A 199 16.47 3.46 1.95
CA ILE A 199 17.30 4.63 1.61
C ILE A 199 18.29 4.91 2.73
N GLU A 200 17.78 4.75 3.96
CA GLU A 200 18.60 5.25 5.08
C GLU A 200 19.18 4.08 5.87
N GLY A 201 18.76 2.91 5.54
CA GLY A 201 19.20 1.75 6.31
C GLY A 201 18.20 1.33 7.39
N ALA A 202 18.38 0.01 7.74
CA ALA A 202 17.44 -0.55 8.73
C ALA A 202 17.86 -0.17 10.15
N SER A 203 16.87 0.29 10.94
CA SER A 203 17.05 0.41 12.40
C SER A 203 16.05 -0.48 13.14
N GLN A 204 16.44 -0.91 14.31
CA GLN A 204 15.54 -1.78 15.08
C GLN A 204 14.17 -1.14 15.26
N ASN A 205 14.15 0.18 15.41
CA ASN A 205 12.86 0.89 15.62
C ASN A 205 11.99 0.85 14.37
N LEU A 206 12.62 1.04 13.22
CA LEU A 206 11.84 1.07 11.98
C LEU A 206 11.28 -0.32 11.65
N VAL A 207 12.14 -1.29 11.85
CA VAL A 207 11.72 -2.65 11.54
C VAL A 207 10.61 -3.08 12.48
N GLN A 208 10.81 -2.75 13.73
CA GLN A 208 9.77 -3.11 14.71
C GLN A 208 8.44 -2.43 14.39
N GLU A 209 8.52 -1.25 14.00
CA GLU A 209 7.26 -0.56 13.69
C GLU A 209 6.56 -1.19 12.49
N VAL A 210 7.31 -1.51 11.44
CA VAL A 210 6.69 -2.19 10.29
C VAL A 210 6.04 -3.49 10.75
N ARG A 211 6.71 -4.20 11.58
CA ARG A 211 6.17 -5.46 12.08
C ARG A 211 4.88 -5.24 12.88
N ASP A 212 4.91 -4.29 13.77
CA ASP A 212 3.74 -4.03 14.62
C ASP A 212 2.53 -3.61 13.77
N LEU A 213 2.83 -2.77 12.82
CA LEU A 213 1.72 -2.31 11.97
C LEU A 213 1.18 -3.45 11.11
N GLY A 214 2.17 -4.26 10.56
CA GLY A 214 1.75 -5.40 9.76
C GLY A 214 0.88 -6.39 10.54
N LEU A 215 1.25 -6.65 11.79
CA LEU A 215 0.49 -7.60 12.63
C LEU A 215 -0.85 -7.01 13.06
N ARG A 216 -0.79 -5.78 13.43
CA ARG A 216 -2.00 -5.14 13.96
C ARG A 216 -3.08 -5.00 12.88
N TYR A 217 -2.61 -4.70 11.63
CA TYR A 217 -3.61 -4.35 10.63
C TYR A 217 -3.69 -5.43 9.56
N GLY A 218 -2.91 -6.60 9.89
CA GLY A 218 -3.01 -7.74 8.97
C GLY A 218 -2.44 -7.47 7.58
N ILE A 219 -1.41 -6.70 7.52
CA ILE A 219 -0.78 -6.33 6.26
C ILE A 219 0.53 -7.14 6.13
N LEU A 220 0.59 -7.87 5.04
CA LEU A 220 1.79 -8.66 4.81
C LEU A 220 2.99 -7.76 4.51
N THR A 221 3.97 -7.99 5.31
CA THR A 221 5.21 -7.22 5.12
C THR A 221 6.41 -8.17 5.05
N GLU A 222 7.58 -7.60 4.70
CA GLU A 222 8.79 -8.41 4.65
C GLU A 222 9.19 -8.94 6.03
N TYR A 223 8.45 -8.34 7.03
CA TYR A 223 8.83 -8.72 8.41
C TYR A 223 7.70 -9.47 9.09
N THR A 224 6.60 -9.74 8.33
CA THR A 224 5.49 -10.51 8.92
C THR A 224 5.25 -11.78 8.10
N SER A 225 5.05 -12.94 8.77
CA SER A 225 4.68 -14.19 8.07
C SER A 225 3.36 -14.74 8.63
N TYR A 226 2.39 -15.11 7.65
CA TYR A 226 1.15 -15.79 8.07
C TYR A 226 1.32 -17.30 7.99
N LEU A 227 1.33 -18.00 9.13
CA LEU A 227 1.40 -19.47 9.12
C LEU A 227 0.00 -20.08 8.94
N VAL A 228 -0.22 -20.67 7.68
CA VAL A 228 -1.46 -21.45 7.50
C VAL A 228 -1.22 -22.88 7.97
N GLN A 229 -1.64 -23.22 9.22
CA GLN A 229 -1.48 -24.60 9.72
C GLN A 229 -2.55 -25.52 9.14
N GLU A 230 -2.29 -26.24 7.96
CA GLU A 230 -3.17 -27.36 7.60
C GLU A 230 -3.12 -28.47 8.65
N PRO A 231 -4.32 -29.11 9.10
CA PRO A 231 -4.06 -30.30 9.93
C PRO A 231 -3.04 -31.25 9.28
N VAL A 232 -1.77 -31.09 9.57
CA VAL A 232 -0.56 -31.81 9.15
C VAL A 232 -0.81 -33.33 9.17
N THR A 233 -1.15 -33.97 8.04
CA THR A 233 -1.23 -35.43 8.00
C THR A 233 0.13 -36.03 7.64
N SER A 234 1.33 -35.24 7.74
CA SER A 234 2.56 -36.01 7.56
C SER A 234 3.79 -35.16 7.95
N THR A 235 4.74 -35.65 8.73
CA THR A 235 6.02 -35.26 9.34
C THR A 235 6.98 -34.75 8.27
N ALA A 236 6.80 -34.88 6.96
CA ALA A 236 7.64 -34.41 5.84
C ALA A 236 7.22 -33.01 5.39
N GLN A 237 6.03 -32.50 5.71
CA GLN A 237 5.45 -31.17 5.45
C GLN A 237 5.76 -30.19 6.57
N LEU A 238 6.12 -30.73 7.76
CA LEU A 238 6.55 -29.92 8.90
C LEU A 238 8.00 -29.45 8.72
N GLN A 239 8.80 -30.22 7.93
CA GLN A 239 10.21 -29.84 7.69
C GLN A 239 10.33 -28.86 6.53
N THR A 240 9.36 -28.82 5.58
CA THR A 240 9.27 -27.89 4.45
C THR A 240 8.62 -26.57 4.87
N MET A 241 7.80 -26.56 5.98
CA MET A 241 7.06 -25.40 6.53
C MET A 241 7.93 -24.61 7.50
N ARG A 242 8.92 -25.29 8.16
CA ARG A 242 9.91 -24.65 9.05
C ARG A 242 11.05 -24.04 8.25
N GLN A 243 11.20 -24.47 7.02
CA GLN A 243 12.24 -23.97 6.11
C GLN A 243 11.72 -22.80 5.28
N VAL A 244 10.32 -22.60 5.29
CA VAL A 244 9.61 -21.56 4.53
C VAL A 244 9.45 -20.32 5.41
N MET A 245 10.06 -20.40 6.72
CA MET A 245 9.88 -19.36 7.75
C MET A 245 11.26 -18.84 8.18
N PRO A 246 11.80 -17.89 7.54
CA PRO A 246 12.93 -17.55 8.42
C PRO A 246 12.50 -16.74 9.64
N ASN A 247 12.37 -17.27 10.91
CA ASN A 247 12.81 -16.49 12.07
C ASN A 247 14.05 -15.64 11.76
N GLN A 248 13.99 -14.83 10.68
CA GLN A 248 15.29 -14.16 10.48
C GLN A 248 15.34 -12.84 11.23
N ALA A 249 15.73 -12.79 12.55
CA ALA A 249 16.54 -11.61 12.87
C ALA A 249 16.97 -10.85 11.61
N ALA A 250 16.25 -9.69 11.30
CA ALA A 250 16.67 -8.65 10.33
C ALA A 250 18.15 -8.83 9.94
N PRO A 251 18.52 -9.53 8.83
CA PRO A 251 19.96 -9.31 8.59
C PRO A 251 20.30 -7.83 8.43
N ALA A 252 21.19 -7.25 9.25
CA ALA A 252 22.12 -6.12 9.23
C ALA A 252 22.89 -6.06 7.90
N ALA A 253 22.39 -6.74 6.65
CA ALA A 253 23.23 -6.50 5.47
C ALA A 253 22.64 -5.38 4.61
N PRO A 254 23.55 -4.41 4.03
CA PRO A 254 22.99 -3.44 3.09
C PRO A 254 22.09 -4.10 2.03
N ARG A 255 20.79 -3.88 2.12
CA ARG A 255 19.87 -4.42 1.10
C ARG A 255 20.38 -4.10 -0.31
N ALA A 256 20.64 -5.12 -1.06
CA ALA A 256 20.93 -4.99 -2.50
C ALA A 256 20.13 -3.85 -3.14
N GLN A 257 20.77 -2.90 -3.79
CA GLN A 257 20.15 -1.73 -4.44
C GLN A 257 19.72 -2.07 -5.87
N THR A 258 20.17 -3.25 -6.30
CA THR A 258 19.83 -3.70 -7.66
C THR A 258 19.33 -5.14 -7.64
N GLY A 259 18.77 -5.60 -8.72
CA GLY A 259 18.31 -6.98 -8.81
C GLY A 259 16.81 -7.13 -8.60
N ALA A 260 16.34 -8.40 -8.74
CA ALA A 260 14.89 -8.68 -8.70
C ALA A 260 14.32 -8.41 -7.31
N GLY A 261 15.07 -8.78 -6.29
CA GLY A 261 14.58 -8.54 -4.92
C GLY A 261 14.41 -7.07 -4.61
N ALA A 262 15.52 -6.27 -4.89
CA ALA A 262 15.45 -4.81 -4.65
C ALA A 262 14.34 -4.16 -5.48
N PHE A 263 14.18 -4.64 -6.64
CA PHE A 263 13.15 -4.11 -7.55
C PHE A 263 11.75 -4.40 -7.00
N ASN A 264 11.51 -5.61 -6.63
CA ASN A 264 10.18 -5.97 -6.14
C ASN A 264 9.85 -5.25 -4.83
N SER A 265 10.82 -5.16 -4.02
CA SER A 265 10.61 -4.41 -2.76
C SER A 265 10.28 -2.95 -3.03
N ALA A 266 11.05 -2.32 -3.96
CA ALA A 266 10.78 -0.90 -4.30
C ALA A 266 9.40 -0.73 -4.94
N ARG A 267 9.09 -1.60 -5.76
CA ARG A 267 7.78 -1.54 -6.42
C ARG A 267 6.65 -1.67 -5.39
N SER A 268 6.76 -2.65 -4.53
CA SER A 268 5.73 -2.87 -3.51
C SER A 268 5.60 -1.66 -2.57
N SER A 269 6.72 -1.19 -2.08
CA SER A 269 6.68 -0.01 -1.20
C SER A 269 6.04 1.18 -1.88
N SER A 270 6.41 1.42 -3.20
CA SER A 270 5.79 2.53 -3.94
C SER A 270 4.29 2.35 -4.07
N ALA A 271 3.82 1.14 -4.33
CA ALA A 271 2.38 0.86 -4.43
C ALA A 271 1.68 1.12 -3.10
N MET A 272 2.26 0.75 -2.03
CA MET A 272 1.65 0.97 -0.71
C MET A 272 1.59 2.45 -0.36
N MET A 273 2.58 3.19 -0.73
CA MET A 273 2.60 4.63 -0.43
C MET A 273 1.54 5.37 -1.22
N GLY A 274 1.18 4.79 -2.37
CA GLY A 274 0.20 5.48 -3.22
C GLY A 274 -1.21 4.93 -3.05
N ALA A 275 -1.39 4.01 -2.15
CA ALA A 275 -2.72 3.40 -1.98
C ALA A 275 -3.69 4.37 -1.32
N GLY A 276 -4.69 4.82 -2.10
CA GLY A 276 -5.68 5.76 -1.55
C GLY A 276 -7.04 5.14 -1.35
N SER A 277 -7.14 3.84 -1.74
CA SER A 277 -8.40 3.10 -1.59
C SER A 277 -8.12 1.66 -1.17
N LEU A 278 -9.19 1.00 -0.72
CA LEU A 278 -9.01 -0.41 -0.31
C LEU A 278 -8.64 -1.28 -1.51
N ALA A 279 -9.24 -0.94 -2.55
CA ALA A 279 -8.93 -1.71 -3.76
C ALA A 279 -7.44 -1.62 -4.11
N ALA A 280 -6.97 -0.40 -4.11
CA ALA A 280 -5.55 -0.22 -4.40
C ALA A 280 -4.66 -0.91 -3.36
N ALA A 281 -5.06 -0.75 -2.13
CA ALA A 281 -4.28 -1.42 -1.07
C ALA A 281 -4.31 -2.93 -1.25
N ASP A 282 -5.45 -3.50 -1.58
CA ASP A 282 -5.58 -4.94 -1.80
C ASP A 282 -4.73 -5.39 -2.99
N ALA A 283 -4.79 -4.59 -4.01
CA ALA A 283 -3.97 -4.92 -5.18
C ALA A 283 -2.49 -4.98 -4.83
N ALA A 284 -2.07 -3.99 -4.03
CA ALA A 284 -0.66 -3.98 -3.60
C ALA A 284 -0.33 -5.22 -2.77
N ALA A 285 -1.19 -5.53 -1.94
CA ALA A 285 -0.98 -6.71 -1.08
C ALA A 285 -0.95 -7.99 -1.93
N GLU A 286 -1.85 -8.16 -2.82
CA GLU A 286 -1.91 -9.35 -3.66
C GLU A 286 -0.64 -9.51 -4.49
N ALA A 287 -0.22 -8.44 -5.05
CA ALA A 287 1.05 -8.48 -5.78
C ALA A 287 2.18 -9.03 -4.91
N ARG A 288 2.14 -8.59 -3.74
CA ARG A 288 3.18 -9.09 -2.82
C ARG A 288 3.01 -10.60 -2.57
N ILE A 289 1.87 -10.97 -2.26
CA ILE A 289 1.60 -12.40 -2.05
C ILE A 289 2.10 -13.20 -3.26
N GLY A 290 1.75 -12.77 -4.44
CA GLY A 290 2.22 -13.43 -5.64
C GLY A 290 3.74 -13.55 -5.71
N GLU A 291 4.42 -12.47 -5.33
CA GLU A 291 5.89 -12.46 -5.35
C GLU A 291 6.46 -13.49 -4.36
N LEU A 292 5.88 -13.50 -3.24
CA LEU A 292 6.36 -14.45 -2.22
C LEU A 292 6.04 -15.88 -2.63
N GLY A 293 4.97 -16.06 -3.39
CA GLY A 293 4.51 -17.39 -3.82
C GLY A 293 5.28 -17.94 -5.00
N ALA A 294 6.00 -17.00 -5.79
CA ALA A 294 6.76 -17.38 -6.99
C ALA A 294 8.01 -18.16 -6.60
N GLY A 295 7.90 -19.50 -6.38
CA GLY A 295 9.05 -20.36 -6.08
C GLY A 295 8.86 -21.18 -4.82
N ARG A 296 7.64 -21.08 -4.13
CA ARG A 296 7.48 -21.70 -2.80
C ARG A 296 6.18 -22.51 -2.75
N GLY A 297 5.81 -23.27 -3.98
CA GLY A 297 4.69 -24.21 -3.95
C GLY A 297 3.40 -23.60 -3.44
N THR A 298 2.07 -24.14 -3.71
CA THR A 298 0.61 -24.00 -3.77
C THR A 298 0.06 -23.42 -2.47
N ALA A 299 0.89 -23.08 -1.31
CA ALA A 299 0.31 -22.70 -0.01
C ALA A 299 -0.02 -21.21 0.03
N LEU A 300 0.63 -20.33 -0.88
CA LEU A 300 0.30 -18.88 -0.89
C LEU A 300 -0.67 -18.56 -2.03
N SER A 301 -0.85 -19.55 -3.08
CA SER A 301 -1.87 -19.41 -4.13
C SER A 301 -3.28 -19.60 -3.58
N ASP A 302 -3.51 -19.87 -2.26
CA ASP A 302 -4.83 -20.06 -1.64
C ASP A 302 -5.17 -18.90 -0.72
N MET A 303 -4.48 -17.73 -1.01
CA MET A 303 -4.80 -16.55 -0.20
C MET A 303 -5.35 -15.43 -1.10
N ARG A 304 -6.40 -14.80 -0.60
CA ARG A 304 -6.97 -13.66 -1.33
C ARG A 304 -7.36 -12.56 -0.35
N ARG A 305 -7.09 -11.33 -0.92
CA ARG A 305 -7.57 -10.19 -0.11
C ARG A 305 -8.81 -9.59 -0.75
N VAL A 306 -9.84 -9.40 0.16
CA VAL A 306 -11.10 -8.82 -0.35
C VAL A 306 -11.58 -7.75 0.64
N HIS A 307 -11.59 -6.54 0.13
CA HIS A 307 -12.09 -5.38 0.89
C HIS A 307 -11.42 -5.28 2.26
N GLY A 308 -10.08 -5.58 2.24
CA GLY A 308 -9.34 -5.30 3.46
C GLY A 308 -9.15 -6.52 4.34
N ARG A 309 -9.79 -7.60 3.94
CA ARG A 309 -9.67 -8.82 4.76
C ARG A 309 -8.89 -9.89 3.98
N LEU A 310 -8.10 -10.64 4.81
CA LEU A 310 -7.33 -11.73 4.19
C LEU A 310 -8.07 -13.06 4.34
N PHE A 311 -8.26 -13.67 3.17
CA PHE A 311 -8.92 -14.99 3.16
C PHE A 311 -7.94 -16.06 2.67
N VAL A 312 -7.99 -17.13 3.49
CA VAL A 312 -7.15 -18.28 3.12
C VAL A 312 -8.05 -19.47 2.77
N LYS A 313 -7.67 -20.06 1.65
CA LYS A 313 -8.47 -21.23 1.27
C LYS A 313 -7.95 -22.47 2.01
N ILE A 314 -8.84 -23.04 2.99
CA ILE A 314 -8.56 -24.29 3.70
C ILE A 314 -9.51 -25.38 3.20
N GLY A 315 -8.88 -26.41 2.45
CA GLY A 315 -9.78 -27.31 1.72
C GLY A 315 -10.58 -26.59 0.63
N GLU A 316 -11.96 -26.57 0.77
CA GLU A 316 -12.82 -25.90 -0.23
C GLU A 316 -13.47 -24.65 0.35
N VAL A 317 -12.97 -24.32 1.60
CA VAL A 317 -13.64 -23.21 2.29
C VAL A 317 -12.69 -22.00 2.31
N TRP A 318 -13.22 -20.88 1.85
CA TRP A 318 -12.50 -19.61 2.08
C TRP A 318 -12.74 -19.10 3.50
N THR A 319 -11.56 -19.04 4.22
CA THR A 319 -11.67 -18.70 5.65
C THR A 319 -10.99 -17.37 5.93
N ASP A 320 -11.81 -16.50 6.55
CA ASP A 320 -11.24 -15.22 7.02
C ASP A 320 -10.14 -15.46 8.05
N ALA A 321 -8.92 -14.85 7.75
CA ALA A 321 -7.76 -15.09 8.61
C ALA A 321 -7.99 -14.57 10.03
N ALA A 322 -8.97 -13.67 10.22
CA ALA A 322 -9.28 -13.13 11.56
C ALA A 322 -10.08 -14.13 12.40
N HIS A 323 -10.48 -15.25 11.86
CA HIS A 323 -11.26 -16.23 12.61
C HIS A 323 -10.39 -16.91 13.68
N GLN A 324 -10.97 -16.97 14.85
CA GLN A 324 -10.33 -17.71 15.94
C GLN A 324 -11.20 -18.89 16.36
N ASP A 325 -10.52 -20.02 16.77
CA ASP A 325 -11.27 -21.24 17.12
C ASP A 325 -12.25 -20.98 18.26
N SER A 326 -12.03 -19.92 19.00
CA SER A 326 -12.91 -19.60 20.14
C SER A 326 -14.22 -18.99 19.69
N LEU A 327 -14.30 -18.56 18.48
CA LEU A 327 -15.53 -17.91 18.02
C LEU A 327 -16.57 -18.95 17.62
N ARG A 328 -17.73 -18.71 18.12
CA ARG A 328 -18.84 -19.55 17.66
C ARG A 328 -19.11 -19.35 16.16
N VAL A 329 -19.41 -20.58 15.43
CA VAL A 329 -19.64 -20.48 13.98
C VAL A 329 -21.12 -20.71 13.68
N ILE A 330 -21.65 -19.68 13.06
CA ILE A 330 -23.06 -19.77 12.65
C ILE A 330 -23.12 -20.13 11.16
N GLU A 331 -23.79 -21.22 10.87
CA GLU A 331 -23.80 -21.70 9.48
C GLU A 331 -25.12 -21.33 8.79
N VAL A 332 -24.94 -20.76 7.62
CA VAL A 332 -26.11 -20.31 6.84
C VAL A 332 -26.01 -20.90 5.43
N ALA A 333 -27.25 -21.45 5.05
CA ALA A 333 -27.26 -22.05 3.70
C ALA A 333 -27.31 -20.97 2.62
N PRO A 334 -26.43 -21.13 1.52
CA PRO A 334 -26.38 -20.12 0.47
C PRO A 334 -27.71 -19.99 -0.30
N PHE A 335 -28.05 -18.80 -0.67
CA PHE A 335 -29.22 -18.45 -1.49
C PHE A 335 -30.51 -18.88 -0.82
N SER A 336 -30.60 -19.10 0.45
CA SER A 336 -31.83 -19.36 1.21
C SER A 336 -32.46 -18.05 1.70
N GLU A 337 -33.71 -18.17 2.18
CA GLU A 337 -34.34 -16.98 2.79
C GLU A 337 -33.48 -16.41 3.92
N ALA A 338 -32.91 -17.25 4.76
CA ALA A 338 -32.03 -16.81 5.85
C ALA A 338 -30.80 -16.08 5.30
N TYR A 339 -30.26 -16.54 4.22
CA TYR A 339 -29.08 -15.92 3.60
C TYR A 339 -29.37 -14.50 3.16
N PHE A 340 -30.45 -14.30 2.42
CA PHE A 340 -30.74 -12.97 1.88
C PHE A 340 -31.11 -11.99 3.00
N GLN A 341 -31.77 -12.53 4.09
CA GLN A 341 -32.07 -11.66 5.24
C GLN A 341 -30.78 -11.24 5.96
N LEU A 342 -29.88 -12.20 6.03
CA LEU A 342 -28.59 -11.89 6.66
C LEU A 342 -27.83 -10.84 5.87
N VAL A 343 -27.69 -10.99 4.57
CA VAL A 343 -26.94 -10.03 3.73
C VAL A 343 -27.60 -8.66 3.79
N ARG A 344 -28.94 -8.62 3.88
CA ARG A 344 -29.63 -7.32 4.02
C ARG A 344 -29.30 -6.67 5.35
N ALA A 345 -29.21 -7.55 6.34
CA ALA A 345 -28.94 -7.01 7.68
C ALA A 345 -27.46 -6.63 7.83
N LEU A 346 -26.57 -7.34 7.14
CA LEU A 346 -25.14 -7.08 7.14
C LEU A 346 -24.63 -6.94 5.71
N PRO A 347 -24.93 -5.86 5.11
CA PRO A 347 -24.63 -5.72 3.68
C PRO A 347 -23.13 -5.87 3.39
N ALA A 348 -22.21 -5.57 4.30
CA ALA A 348 -20.75 -5.67 4.10
C ALA A 348 -20.33 -7.11 3.80
N LEU A 349 -21.17 -8.13 4.17
CA LEU A 349 -20.82 -9.55 4.00
C LEU A 349 -20.86 -9.94 2.52
N ALA A 350 -21.67 -9.25 1.77
CA ALA A 350 -21.90 -9.63 0.37
C ALA A 350 -20.59 -9.70 -0.42
N GLN A 351 -19.74 -8.80 -0.16
CA GLN A 351 -18.49 -8.74 -0.94
C GLN A 351 -17.59 -9.94 -0.65
N TYR A 352 -17.68 -10.44 0.55
CA TYR A 352 -16.81 -11.57 0.91
C TYR A 352 -17.40 -12.89 0.44
N LEU A 353 -18.66 -12.97 0.34
CA LEU A 353 -19.35 -14.25 0.04
C LEU A 353 -19.19 -14.59 -1.43
N ARG A 354 -18.56 -13.74 -2.25
CA ARG A 354 -18.37 -13.99 -3.69
C ARG A 354 -17.09 -14.80 -3.92
N LEU A 355 -16.39 -15.03 -2.81
CA LEU A 355 -15.07 -15.67 -2.93
C LEU A 355 -15.21 -17.13 -3.34
N GLY A 356 -16.33 -17.70 -3.01
CA GLY A 356 -16.52 -19.11 -3.37
C GLY A 356 -17.81 -19.66 -2.82
N ASP A 357 -17.95 -20.97 -2.98
CA ASP A 357 -19.20 -21.63 -2.57
C ASP A 357 -19.31 -21.73 -1.05
N GLU A 358 -18.14 -21.93 -0.38
CA GLU A 358 -18.12 -21.93 1.09
C GLU A 358 -17.16 -20.87 1.62
N VAL A 359 -17.79 -20.00 2.44
CA VAL A 359 -16.97 -18.89 2.95
C VAL A 359 -17.25 -18.71 4.44
N LEU A 360 -16.15 -18.59 5.20
CA LEU A 360 -16.24 -18.27 6.63
C LEU A 360 -15.72 -16.86 6.92
N VAL A 361 -16.64 -16.03 7.43
CA VAL A 361 -16.25 -14.64 7.71
C VAL A 361 -16.29 -14.40 9.22
N ALA A 362 -15.15 -13.92 9.73
CA ALA A 362 -15.03 -13.71 11.18
C ALA A 362 -15.69 -12.40 11.59
N GLY A 363 -16.55 -12.51 12.65
CA GLY A 363 -17.09 -11.32 13.32
C GLY A 363 -16.42 -11.07 14.67
N ARG A 364 -16.86 -10.30 15.50
CA ARG A 364 -16.22 -9.96 16.78
C ARG A 364 -16.45 -11.06 17.81
N ARG A 365 -17.76 -11.56 17.83
CA ARG A 365 -18.03 -12.59 18.86
C ARG A 365 -18.45 -13.90 18.20
N ALA A 366 -18.79 -13.79 16.91
CA ALA A 366 -19.18 -15.01 16.19
C ALA A 366 -18.74 -14.91 14.72
N SER A 367 -18.49 -16.16 14.15
CA SER A 367 -18.22 -16.22 12.72
C SER A 367 -19.42 -16.78 11.94
N ILE A 368 -19.50 -16.21 10.72
CA ILE A 368 -20.57 -16.69 9.86
C ILE A 368 -19.95 -17.56 8.74
N LYS A 369 -20.51 -18.81 8.70
CA LYS A 369 -20.06 -19.69 7.60
C LYS A 369 -21.21 -20.02 6.67
N VAL A 370 -21.00 -19.62 5.34
CA VAL A 370 -21.99 -19.99 4.34
C VAL A 370 -21.62 -21.35 3.73
N THR A 371 -22.50 -22.33 4.05
CA THR A 371 -22.26 -23.69 3.57
C THR A 371 -23.59 -24.38 3.29
N ALA A 372 -23.61 -25.39 2.43
CA ALA A 372 -24.83 -26.05 1.94
C ALA A 372 -25.67 -26.61 3.09
N SER A 373 -25.06 -26.94 4.18
CA SER A 373 -25.79 -27.58 5.29
C SER A 373 -26.26 -26.56 6.31
N GLY A 374 -26.26 -25.25 5.95
CA GLY A 374 -26.59 -24.21 6.94
C GLY A 374 -28.08 -23.98 7.06
N THR A 375 -28.47 -23.11 8.01
CA THR A 375 -29.87 -22.76 8.26
C THR A 375 -30.50 -22.07 7.06
N THR A 376 -31.72 -22.48 6.63
CA THR A 376 -32.37 -21.91 5.43
C THR A 376 -33.45 -20.90 5.85
N ALA A 377 -33.82 -20.89 7.23
CA ALA A 377 -34.80 -19.91 7.76
C ALA A 377 -34.48 -19.58 9.21
N TRP A 378 -34.72 -18.26 9.61
CA TRP A 378 -34.42 -17.84 10.99
C TRP A 378 -35.64 -18.05 11.88
N ARG A 379 -35.39 -18.51 13.12
CA ARG A 379 -36.44 -18.40 14.14
C ARG A 379 -36.59 -16.97 14.64
N ALA A 380 -37.74 -16.76 15.28
CA ALA A 380 -37.98 -15.40 15.77
C ALA A 380 -36.83 -14.91 16.65
N GLY A 381 -36.19 -13.77 16.28
CA GLY A 381 -35.17 -13.11 17.09
C GLY A 381 -33.76 -13.64 16.83
N GLN A 382 -33.67 -14.67 16.10
CA GLN A 382 -32.37 -15.32 15.87
C GLN A 382 -31.48 -14.45 14.98
N LEU A 383 -32.06 -13.89 13.91
CA LEU A 383 -31.24 -13.04 13.02
C LEU A 383 -30.66 -11.85 13.79
N ASP A 384 -31.50 -11.27 14.65
CA ASP A 384 -31.02 -10.12 15.45
C ASP A 384 -29.87 -10.52 16.37
N ALA A 385 -30.00 -11.69 16.98
CA ALA A 385 -28.93 -12.18 17.86
C ALA A 385 -27.64 -12.42 17.08
N VAL A 386 -27.81 -13.01 15.91
CA VAL A 386 -26.64 -13.27 15.06
C VAL A 386 -25.95 -11.96 14.68
N VAL A 387 -26.72 -11.01 14.28
CA VAL A 387 -26.16 -9.71 13.86
C VAL A 387 -25.45 -9.04 15.03
N ARG A 388 -26.01 -9.11 16.21
CA ARG A 388 -25.38 -8.51 17.40
C ARG A 388 -24.06 -9.20 17.73
N ALA A 389 -24.12 -10.51 17.62
CA ALA A 389 -22.90 -11.27 17.92
C ALA A 389 -21.80 -10.96 16.89
N PHE A 390 -22.25 -10.92 15.67
CA PHE A 390 -21.27 -10.64 14.61
C PHE A 390 -20.66 -9.25 14.77
N ARG A 391 -21.43 -8.22 15.15
CA ARG A 391 -20.94 -6.83 15.27
C ARG A 391 -20.25 -6.62 16.62
N GLY A 392 -20.49 -7.55 17.53
CA GLY A 392 -19.94 -7.38 18.89
C GLY A 392 -20.73 -6.42 19.75
N ALA A 393 -22.05 -6.06 19.44
CA ALA A 393 -22.95 -5.14 20.14
C ALA A 393 -23.77 -5.89 21.20
#